data_AF-A0A437CL40-F1
#
_entry.id   AF-A0A437CL40-F1
#
_cell.length_a   1.000
_cell.length_b   1.000
_cell.length_c   1.000
_cell.angle_alpha   90.00
_cell.angle_beta   90.00
_cell.angle_gamma   90.00
#
_symmetry.space_group_name_H-M   'P 1'
#
loop_
_entity.id
_entity.type
_entity.pdbx_description
1 polymer ?
#
loop_
_entity_poly.entity_id
_entity_poly.type
_entity_poly.pdbx_seq_one_letter_code
_entity_poly.pdbx_strand_id
1 'polypeptide(L)'
;MANYRTKLRGFGIPEVMCNSLKNKSPANRKSAKAEVNYLPPYPPGEDEESLEQERILLLTEVMKRDNAMVIKDMMARTFPHRRNDVIIKSLGIEDLKSRWPALFEPCHLKEEFQRITMMPLLSTFMENLDKYTPRLMALFDTKGGTTGLSLQTILCKAPSNPSIGVTRDVAIRGLVVYLGESLHHLLKEYDVCFWW
;
A
#
# COMPACT_ATOMS: atom_id res chain seq x y z
N MET A 1 -13.41 -28.34 -3.76
CA MET A 1 -13.53 -26.88 -3.50
C MET A 1 -14.33 -26.08 -4.54
N ALA A 2 -14.51 -26.53 -5.79
CA ALA A 2 -15.22 -25.76 -6.83
C ALA A 2 -16.71 -25.43 -6.54
N ASN A 3 -17.40 -26.24 -5.73
CA ASN A 3 -18.82 -26.05 -5.41
C ASN A 3 -19.07 -24.94 -4.37
N TYR A 4 -18.11 -24.66 -3.47
CA TYR A 4 -18.32 -23.64 -2.42
C TYR A 4 -18.33 -22.22 -3.01
N ARG A 5 -17.32 -21.90 -3.83
CA ARG A 5 -17.23 -20.59 -4.51
C ARG A 5 -18.42 -20.33 -5.44
N THR A 6 -18.97 -21.37 -6.06
CA THR A 6 -20.18 -21.25 -6.89
C THR A 6 -21.43 -21.01 -6.06
N LYS A 7 -21.57 -21.66 -4.90
CA LYS A 7 -22.67 -21.38 -3.95
C LYS A 7 -22.61 -19.94 -3.41
N LEU A 8 -21.43 -19.46 -3.01
CA LEU A 8 -21.26 -18.07 -2.54
C LEU A 8 -21.64 -17.03 -3.60
N ARG A 9 -21.40 -17.31 -4.89
CA ARG A 9 -21.91 -16.46 -5.98
C ARG A 9 -23.43 -16.46 -6.06
N GLY A 10 -24.06 -17.63 -5.87
CA GLY A 10 -25.52 -17.74 -5.81
C GLY A 10 -26.15 -16.91 -4.69
N PHE A 11 -25.42 -16.70 -3.59
CA PHE A 11 -25.81 -15.82 -2.49
C PHE A 11 -25.45 -14.35 -2.71
N GLY A 12 -24.87 -13.98 -3.86
CA GLY A 12 -24.54 -12.59 -4.18
C GLY A 12 -23.38 -12.00 -3.38
N ILE A 13 -22.51 -12.83 -2.79
CA ILE A 13 -21.39 -12.34 -1.96
C ILE A 13 -20.43 -11.46 -2.80
N PRO A 14 -20.23 -10.17 -2.45
CA PRO A 14 -19.46 -9.23 -3.27
C PRO A 14 -18.05 -9.70 -3.62
N GLU A 15 -17.33 -10.28 -2.66
CA GLU A 15 -15.96 -10.80 -2.83
C GLU A 15 -15.83 -11.81 -3.98
N VAL A 16 -16.84 -12.66 -4.14
CA VAL A 16 -16.82 -13.70 -5.16
C VAL A 16 -17.37 -13.19 -6.50
N MET A 17 -18.25 -12.19 -6.43
CA MET A 17 -18.87 -11.55 -7.59
C MET A 17 -17.90 -10.61 -8.32
N CYS A 18 -17.11 -9.79 -7.61
CA CYS A 18 -16.14 -8.88 -8.23
C CYS A 18 -15.03 -9.62 -8.99
N ASN A 19 -14.71 -10.84 -8.57
CA ASN A 19 -13.71 -11.68 -9.20
C ASN A 19 -14.24 -12.50 -10.39
N SER A 20 -15.54 -12.47 -10.66
CA SER A 20 -16.18 -13.21 -11.75
C SER A 20 -15.91 -12.58 -13.11
N LEU A 21 -15.56 -13.40 -14.11
CA LEU A 21 -15.34 -12.95 -15.49
C LEU A 21 -16.55 -12.23 -16.11
N LYS A 22 -17.76 -12.49 -15.60
CA LYS A 22 -19.01 -11.84 -16.07
C LYS A 22 -19.12 -10.37 -15.66
N ASN A 23 -18.50 -9.99 -14.55
CA ASN A 23 -18.59 -8.64 -13.98
C ASN A 23 -17.31 -7.81 -14.24
N LYS A 24 -16.32 -8.40 -14.92
CA LYS A 24 -15.07 -7.74 -15.27
C LYS A 24 -15.22 -7.06 -16.62
N SER A 25 -14.96 -5.75 -16.66
CA SER A 25 -14.74 -5.02 -17.92
C SER A 25 -13.61 -5.69 -18.72
N PRO A 26 -13.56 -5.56 -20.06
CA PRO A 26 -12.50 -6.18 -20.88
C PRO A 26 -11.08 -5.87 -20.39
N ALA A 27 -10.87 -4.67 -19.83
CA ALA A 27 -9.61 -4.23 -19.23
C ALA A 27 -9.24 -4.96 -17.94
N ASN A 28 -10.22 -5.37 -17.12
CA ASN A 28 -10.01 -6.00 -15.81
C ASN A 28 -10.07 -7.54 -15.84
N ARG A 29 -10.08 -8.16 -17.04
CA ARG A 29 -10.19 -9.63 -17.20
C ARG A 29 -8.96 -10.39 -16.74
N LYS A 30 -7.78 -9.76 -16.76
CA LYS A 30 -6.54 -10.30 -16.18
C LYS A 30 -6.18 -9.43 -14.99
N SER A 31 -6.29 -9.97 -13.78
CA SER A 31 -5.68 -9.32 -12.62
C SER A 31 -4.18 -9.25 -12.87
N ALA A 32 -3.56 -8.08 -12.67
CA ALA A 32 -2.11 -7.98 -12.71
C ALA A 32 -1.51 -8.91 -11.64
N LYS A 33 -0.26 -9.37 -11.86
CA LYS A 33 0.44 -10.14 -10.81
C LYS A 33 0.46 -9.29 -9.53
N ALA A 34 0.07 -9.88 -8.41
CA ALA A 34 -0.09 -9.26 -7.08
C ALA A 34 -1.32 -8.35 -6.84
N GLU A 35 -2.26 -8.25 -7.78
CA GLU A 35 -3.51 -7.52 -7.56
C GLU A 35 -4.49 -8.34 -6.70
N VAL A 36 -4.79 -7.85 -5.48
CA VAL A 36 -5.75 -8.47 -4.56
C VAL A 36 -7.11 -7.81 -4.70
N ASN A 37 -8.02 -8.49 -5.41
CA ASN A 37 -9.42 -8.08 -5.56
C ASN A 37 -10.29 -8.55 -4.39
N TYR A 38 -9.95 -8.08 -3.19
CA TYR A 38 -10.72 -8.31 -1.98
C TYR A 38 -11.78 -7.21 -1.80
N LEU A 39 -13.06 -7.59 -1.89
CA LEU A 39 -14.22 -6.71 -1.69
C LEU A 39 -15.14 -7.31 -0.61
N PRO A 40 -14.96 -6.94 0.67
CA PRO A 40 -15.84 -7.42 1.72
C PRO A 40 -17.27 -6.85 1.55
N PRO A 41 -18.30 -7.56 2.02
CA PRO A 41 -19.64 -7.00 2.11
C PRO A 41 -19.69 -5.85 3.11
N TYR A 42 -20.73 -5.04 3.02
CA TYR A 42 -21.03 -4.04 4.05
C TYR A 42 -21.46 -4.73 5.35
N PRO A 43 -21.12 -4.13 6.52
CA PRO A 43 -21.54 -4.68 7.81
C PRO A 43 -23.07 -4.80 7.89
N PRO A 44 -23.61 -5.71 8.72
CA PRO A 44 -25.05 -5.83 8.91
C PRO A 44 -25.68 -4.50 9.37
N GLY A 45 -26.72 -4.07 8.67
CA GLY A 45 -27.41 -2.79 8.95
C GLY A 45 -26.78 -1.57 8.26
N GLU A 46 -25.65 -1.73 7.58
CA GLU A 46 -25.02 -0.69 6.78
C GLU A 46 -25.27 -0.97 5.28
N ASP A 47 -25.36 0.10 4.50
CA ASP A 47 -25.56 0.12 3.06
C ASP A 47 -24.63 1.16 2.40
N GLU A 48 -24.80 1.42 1.10
CA GLU A 48 -23.95 2.39 0.41
C GLU A 48 -24.18 3.83 0.91
N GLU A 49 -25.41 4.18 1.25
CA GLU A 49 -25.78 5.53 1.66
C GLU A 49 -25.27 5.86 3.06
N SER A 50 -25.51 4.95 4.02
CA SER A 50 -24.99 5.06 5.39
C SER A 50 -23.45 5.13 5.43
N LEU A 51 -22.75 4.31 4.63
CA LEU A 51 -21.29 4.38 4.57
C LEU A 51 -20.77 5.64 3.84
N GLU A 52 -21.53 6.20 2.89
CA GLU A 52 -21.20 7.49 2.29
C GLU A 52 -21.38 8.63 3.32
N GLN A 53 -22.38 8.56 4.20
CA GLN A 53 -22.54 9.51 5.31
C GLN A 53 -21.36 9.42 6.29
N GLU A 54 -20.95 8.22 6.69
CA GLU A 54 -19.76 7.99 7.52
C GLU A 54 -18.48 8.54 6.85
N ARG A 55 -18.33 8.37 5.53
CA ARG A 55 -17.22 8.99 4.78
C ARG A 55 -17.25 10.52 4.86
N ILE A 56 -18.43 11.15 4.70
CA ILE A 56 -18.55 12.61 4.81
C ILE A 56 -18.14 13.09 6.20
N LEU A 57 -18.59 12.38 7.25
CA LEU A 57 -18.20 12.68 8.63
C LEU A 57 -16.69 12.55 8.83
N LEU A 58 -16.07 11.50 8.27
CA LEU A 58 -14.63 11.28 8.33
C LEU A 58 -13.83 12.49 7.80
N LEU A 59 -14.30 13.17 6.75
CA LEU A 59 -13.64 14.38 6.25
C LEU A 59 -13.54 15.48 7.31
N THR A 60 -14.57 15.61 8.14
CA THR A 60 -14.59 16.60 9.22
C THR A 60 -13.73 16.12 10.40
N GLU A 61 -13.78 14.83 10.73
CA GLU A 61 -12.98 14.25 11.81
C GLU A 61 -11.47 14.35 11.56
N VAL A 62 -11.02 14.23 10.31
CA VAL A 62 -9.61 14.39 9.91
C VAL A 62 -9.07 15.80 10.15
N MET A 63 -9.94 16.81 10.16
CA MET A 63 -9.55 18.20 10.40
C MET A 63 -9.37 18.54 11.89
N LYS A 64 -9.82 17.66 12.80
CA LYS A 64 -9.76 17.89 14.24
C LYS A 64 -8.41 17.49 14.82
N ARG A 65 -7.96 18.21 15.85
CA ARG A 65 -6.76 17.84 16.63
C ARG A 65 -7.06 16.62 17.52
N ASP A 66 -6.03 15.80 17.75
CA ASP A 66 -6.02 14.66 18.68
C ASP A 66 -7.12 13.61 18.43
N ASN A 67 -7.50 13.41 17.17
CA ASN A 67 -8.65 12.57 16.80
C ASN A 67 -8.26 11.20 16.21
N ALA A 68 -7.01 10.77 16.40
CA ALA A 68 -6.45 9.60 15.71
C ALA A 68 -7.22 8.29 15.96
N MET A 69 -7.70 8.06 17.18
CA MET A 69 -8.48 6.86 17.53
C MET A 69 -9.84 6.84 16.82
N VAL A 70 -10.55 7.96 16.77
CA VAL A 70 -11.83 8.08 16.08
C VAL A 70 -11.65 7.84 14.58
N ILE A 71 -10.65 8.49 13.97
CA ILE A 71 -10.34 8.32 12.54
C ILE A 71 -10.00 6.85 12.25
N LYS A 72 -9.23 6.19 13.12
CA LYS A 72 -8.90 4.76 13.00
C LYS A 72 -10.14 3.88 12.99
N ASP A 73 -11.08 4.09 13.91
CA ASP A 73 -12.31 3.30 13.99
C ASP A 73 -13.23 3.57 12.79
N MET A 74 -13.38 4.83 12.39
CA MET A 74 -14.14 5.20 11.19
C MET A 74 -13.52 4.62 9.93
N MET A 75 -12.19 4.65 9.79
CA MET A 75 -11.48 4.00 8.70
C MET A 75 -11.77 2.49 8.72
N ALA A 76 -11.74 1.83 9.87
CA ALA A 76 -12.08 0.41 9.94
C ALA A 76 -13.52 0.11 9.47
N ARG A 77 -14.51 0.90 9.90
CA ARG A 77 -15.92 0.75 9.51
C ARG A 77 -16.16 0.98 8.03
N THR A 78 -15.51 1.99 7.45
CA THR A 78 -15.66 2.40 6.05
C THR A 78 -14.79 1.62 5.06
N PHE A 79 -14.02 0.63 5.54
CA PHE A 79 -13.14 -0.19 4.71
C PHE A 79 -13.83 -0.81 3.48
N PRO A 80 -15.02 -1.46 3.62
CA PRO A 80 -15.73 -2.01 2.46
C PRO A 80 -16.09 -0.95 1.40
N HIS A 81 -16.44 0.26 1.83
CA HIS A 81 -16.82 1.35 0.94
C HIS A 81 -15.60 1.87 0.15
N ARG A 82 -14.44 2.00 0.80
CA ARG A 82 -13.16 2.26 0.11
C ARG A 82 -12.81 1.18 -0.90
N ARG A 83 -13.01 -0.10 -0.57
CA ARG A 83 -12.76 -1.20 -1.52
C ARG A 83 -13.70 -1.17 -2.71
N ASN A 84 -14.94 -0.72 -2.52
CA ASN A 84 -15.87 -0.48 -3.63
C ASN A 84 -15.34 0.63 -4.56
N ASP A 85 -14.91 1.77 -4.00
CA ASP A 85 -14.34 2.88 -4.77
C ASP A 85 -13.11 2.44 -5.60
N VAL A 86 -12.23 1.60 -5.03
CA VAL A 86 -11.02 1.09 -5.71
C VAL A 86 -11.34 -0.01 -6.74
N ILE A 87 -12.13 -1.03 -6.39
CA ILE A 87 -12.33 -2.21 -7.25
C ILE A 87 -13.47 -1.99 -8.26
N ILE A 88 -14.60 -1.47 -7.79
CA ILE A 88 -15.82 -1.38 -8.59
C ILE A 88 -15.82 -0.08 -9.38
N LYS A 89 -15.62 1.06 -8.71
CA LYS A 89 -15.60 2.38 -9.37
C LYS A 89 -14.26 2.67 -10.06
N SER A 90 -13.19 1.95 -9.70
CA SER A 90 -11.85 2.12 -10.28
C SER A 90 -11.39 3.59 -10.26
N LEU A 91 -11.60 4.27 -9.13
CA LEU A 91 -11.27 5.70 -9.00
C LEU A 91 -9.78 5.96 -9.19
N GLY A 92 -9.46 7.11 -9.80
CA GLY A 92 -8.10 7.60 -9.94
C GLY A 92 -7.49 8.00 -8.59
N ILE A 93 -6.16 8.12 -8.53
CA ILE A 93 -5.45 8.47 -7.29
C ILE A 93 -5.85 9.85 -6.76
N GLU A 94 -6.10 10.83 -7.63
CA GLU A 94 -6.54 12.17 -7.22
C GLU A 94 -7.93 12.14 -6.56
N ASP A 95 -8.87 11.40 -7.15
CA ASP A 95 -10.22 11.21 -6.60
C ASP A 95 -10.20 10.39 -5.30
N LEU A 96 -9.35 9.37 -5.21
CA LEU A 96 -9.18 8.61 -3.97
C LEU A 96 -8.61 9.49 -2.87
N LYS A 97 -7.65 10.37 -3.19
CA LYS A 97 -7.06 11.30 -2.22
C LYS A 97 -8.06 12.34 -1.73
N SER A 98 -8.93 12.85 -2.62
CA SER A 98 -9.96 13.80 -2.24
C SER A 98 -11.07 13.14 -1.41
N ARG A 99 -11.49 11.91 -1.75
CA ARG A 99 -12.53 11.18 -1.01
C ARG A 99 -12.05 10.60 0.32
N TRP A 100 -10.79 10.17 0.39
CA TRP A 100 -10.20 9.45 1.53
C TRP A 100 -8.85 10.02 1.95
N PRO A 101 -8.78 11.29 2.39
CA PRO A 101 -7.50 11.93 2.75
C PRO A 101 -6.75 11.16 3.84
N ALA A 102 -7.45 10.60 4.82
CA ALA A 102 -6.87 9.77 5.87
C ALA A 102 -6.10 8.55 5.33
N LEU A 103 -6.49 7.98 4.18
CA LEU A 103 -5.79 6.83 3.59
C LEU A 103 -4.35 7.17 3.18
N PHE A 104 -4.05 8.44 2.93
CA PHE A 104 -2.73 8.93 2.54
C PHE A 104 -1.87 9.33 3.74
N GLU A 105 -2.36 9.13 4.96
CA GLU A 105 -1.57 9.24 6.18
C GLU A 105 -0.89 7.89 6.49
N PRO A 106 0.41 7.88 6.87
CA PRO A 106 1.17 6.64 7.03
C PRO A 106 0.57 5.63 8.02
N CYS A 107 -0.10 6.08 9.09
CA CYS A 107 -0.72 5.18 10.07
C CYS A 107 -1.89 4.39 9.45
N HIS A 108 -2.81 5.07 8.77
CA HIS A 108 -3.98 4.43 8.18
C HIS A 108 -3.63 3.64 6.92
N LEU A 109 -2.61 4.05 6.15
CA LEU A 109 -2.11 3.27 5.02
C LEU A 109 -1.59 1.89 5.48
N LYS A 110 -0.83 1.84 6.58
CA LYS A 110 -0.32 0.58 7.15
C LYS A 110 -1.47 -0.33 7.59
N GLU A 111 -2.49 0.24 8.24
CA GLU A 111 -3.66 -0.53 8.66
C GLU A 111 -4.46 -1.03 7.47
N GLU A 112 -4.64 -0.21 6.43
CA GLU A 112 -5.35 -0.61 5.22
C GLU A 112 -4.63 -1.76 4.50
N PHE A 113 -3.30 -1.67 4.38
CA PHE A 113 -2.48 -2.76 3.86
C PHE A 113 -2.67 -4.04 4.67
N GLN A 114 -2.68 -3.94 6.01
CA GLN A 114 -2.90 -5.08 6.88
C GLN A 114 -4.33 -5.66 6.73
N ARG A 115 -5.36 -4.83 6.56
CA ARG A 115 -6.73 -5.31 6.30
C ARG A 115 -6.83 -6.09 4.98
N ILE A 116 -6.07 -5.70 3.96
CA ILE A 116 -6.07 -6.36 2.64
C ILE A 116 -5.23 -7.64 2.63
N THR A 117 -4.05 -7.60 3.24
CA THR A 117 -3.03 -8.66 3.12
C THR A 117 -2.91 -9.57 4.33
N MET A 118 -3.53 -9.17 5.46
CA MET A 118 -3.35 -9.76 6.79
C MET A 118 -1.90 -9.72 7.30
N MET A 119 -1.03 -8.92 6.68
CA MET A 119 0.38 -8.78 7.07
C MET A 119 0.70 -7.37 7.58
N PRO A 120 1.51 -7.24 8.64
CA PRO A 120 1.96 -5.93 9.11
C PRO A 120 2.96 -5.31 8.13
N LEU A 121 2.59 -4.21 7.48
CA LEU A 121 3.36 -3.61 6.38
C LEU A 121 4.83 -3.36 6.73
N LEU A 122 5.09 -2.60 7.80
CA LEU A 122 6.45 -2.14 8.11
C LEU A 122 7.38 -3.25 8.57
N SER A 123 6.96 -4.11 9.51
CA SER A 123 7.83 -5.19 10.00
C SER A 123 8.11 -6.20 8.89
N THR A 124 7.08 -6.61 8.14
CA THR A 124 7.26 -7.51 7.00
C THR A 124 8.17 -6.89 5.93
N PHE A 125 8.02 -5.59 5.63
CA PHE A 125 8.91 -4.91 4.68
C PHE A 125 10.36 -4.89 5.17
N MET A 126 10.60 -4.50 6.42
CA MET A 126 11.94 -4.39 6.99
C MET A 126 12.64 -5.75 7.09
N GLU A 127 11.93 -6.79 7.54
CA GLU A 127 12.45 -8.16 7.61
C GLU A 127 12.85 -8.68 6.23
N ASN A 128 12.03 -8.46 5.21
CA ASN A 128 12.36 -8.85 3.84
C ASN A 128 13.51 -8.02 3.27
N LEU A 129 13.54 -6.72 3.55
CA LEU A 129 14.63 -5.85 3.14
C LEU A 129 15.96 -6.36 3.70
N ASP A 130 16.03 -6.64 5.00
CA ASP A 130 17.23 -7.19 5.63
C ASP A 130 17.64 -8.52 5.02
N LYS A 131 16.66 -9.44 4.87
CA LYS A 131 16.88 -10.76 4.28
C LYS A 131 17.49 -10.70 2.89
N TYR A 132 17.05 -9.77 2.04
CA TYR A 132 17.50 -9.68 0.65
C TYR A 132 18.66 -8.70 0.44
N THR A 133 18.98 -7.86 1.43
CA THR A 133 20.05 -6.85 1.32
C THR A 133 21.38 -7.44 0.86
N PRO A 134 21.92 -8.55 1.41
CA PRO A 134 23.21 -9.08 0.95
C PRO A 134 23.23 -9.41 -0.55
N ARG A 135 22.12 -9.94 -1.08
CA ARG A 135 21.99 -10.25 -2.51
C ARG A 135 21.83 -8.99 -3.35
N LEU A 136 21.14 -7.96 -2.85
CA LEU A 136 21.03 -6.67 -3.53
C LEU A 136 22.38 -5.98 -3.64
N MET A 137 23.18 -5.96 -2.57
CA MET A 137 24.53 -5.37 -2.59
C MET A 137 25.42 -6.06 -3.62
N ALA A 138 25.44 -7.40 -3.64
CA ALA A 138 26.18 -8.14 -4.65
C ALA A 138 25.73 -7.81 -6.09
N LEU A 139 24.42 -7.66 -6.33
CA LEU A 139 23.91 -7.23 -7.63
C LEU A 139 24.38 -5.83 -8.00
N PHE A 140 24.42 -4.90 -7.04
CA PHE A 140 24.88 -3.54 -7.27
C PHE A 140 26.37 -3.50 -7.66
N ASP A 141 27.21 -4.31 -7.01
CA ASP A 141 28.64 -4.40 -7.34
C ASP A 141 28.91 -4.96 -8.73
N THR A 142 28.07 -5.89 -9.21
CA THR A 142 28.22 -6.44 -10.58
C THR A 142 27.74 -5.49 -11.68
N LYS A 143 27.03 -4.41 -11.34
CA LYS A 143 26.45 -3.51 -12.34
C LYS A 143 27.53 -2.58 -12.89
N GLY A 144 27.74 -2.62 -14.20
CA GLY A 144 28.64 -1.71 -14.92
C GLY A 144 27.97 -0.44 -15.46
N GLY A 145 28.75 0.36 -16.18
CA GLY A 145 28.28 1.57 -16.87
C GLY A 145 27.92 2.71 -15.92
N THR A 146 27.13 3.67 -16.42
CA THR A 146 26.72 4.86 -15.66
C THR A 146 25.93 4.52 -14.40
N THR A 147 24.99 3.56 -14.50
CA THR A 147 24.25 3.05 -13.33
C THR A 147 25.18 2.44 -12.28
N GLY A 148 26.19 1.66 -12.71
CA GLY A 148 27.20 1.10 -11.82
C GLY A 148 27.98 2.17 -11.04
N LEU A 149 28.41 3.24 -11.73
CA LEU A 149 29.10 4.37 -11.09
C LEU A 149 28.21 5.08 -10.07
N SER A 150 26.93 5.29 -10.38
CA SER A 150 25.96 5.85 -9.43
C SER A 150 25.76 4.95 -8.21
N LEU A 151 25.69 3.63 -8.40
CA LEU A 151 25.57 2.67 -7.30
C LEU A 151 26.81 2.66 -6.40
N GLN A 152 28.00 2.65 -6.98
CA GLN A 152 29.26 2.75 -6.23
C GLN A 152 29.34 4.04 -5.42
N THR A 153 28.84 5.16 -5.96
CA THR A 153 28.76 6.43 -5.23
C THR A 153 27.87 6.35 -3.99
N ILE A 154 26.79 5.55 -4.04
CA ILE A 154 25.89 5.31 -2.89
C ILE A 154 26.57 4.37 -1.88
N LEU A 155 27.17 3.29 -2.35
CA LEU A 155 27.83 2.28 -1.50
C LEU A 155 29.02 2.88 -0.73
N CYS A 156 29.86 3.69 -1.39
CA CYS A 156 31.03 4.33 -0.76
C CYS A 156 30.69 5.37 0.31
N LYS A 157 29.43 5.83 0.40
CA LYS A 157 28.98 6.76 1.46
C LYS A 157 28.70 6.06 2.78
N ALA A 158 28.53 4.73 2.78
CA ALA A 158 28.34 3.99 4.01
C ALA A 158 29.67 3.91 4.79
N PRO A 159 29.64 4.04 6.13
CA PRO A 159 30.82 3.85 6.98
C PRO A 159 31.22 2.36 6.99
N SER A 160 32.45 2.07 7.41
CA SER A 160 32.99 0.69 7.44
C SER A 160 32.18 -0.29 8.32
N ASN A 161 31.48 0.21 9.33
CA ASN A 161 30.56 -0.57 10.16
C ASN A 161 29.20 0.15 10.24
N PRO A 162 28.35 0.02 9.22
CA PRO A 162 27.08 0.74 9.15
C PRO A 162 26.08 0.16 10.15
N SER A 163 25.27 1.05 10.75
CA SER A 163 24.09 0.61 11.48
C SER A 163 23.09 -0.02 10.51
N ILE A 164 22.17 -0.85 11.03
CA ILE A 164 21.14 -1.47 10.19
C ILE A 164 20.28 -0.43 9.45
N GLY A 165 20.06 0.75 10.05
CA GLY A 165 19.36 1.85 9.40
C GLY A 165 20.10 2.38 8.18
N VAL A 166 21.42 2.58 8.29
CA VAL A 166 22.27 3.00 7.16
C VAL A 166 22.31 1.93 6.08
N THR A 167 22.46 0.65 6.46
CA THR A 167 22.44 -0.47 5.52
C THR A 167 21.13 -0.53 4.72
N ARG A 168 19.99 -0.36 5.39
CA ARG A 168 18.66 -0.31 4.75
C ARG A 168 18.51 0.89 3.82
N ASP A 169 18.96 2.07 4.22
CA ASP A 169 18.92 3.27 3.38
C ASP A 169 19.74 3.09 2.09
N VAL A 170 20.97 2.59 2.21
CA VAL A 170 21.83 2.26 1.05
C VAL A 170 21.16 1.22 0.14
N ALA A 171 20.54 0.18 0.72
CA ALA A 171 19.83 -0.84 -0.05
C ALA A 171 18.66 -0.25 -0.86
N ILE A 172 17.85 0.60 -0.23
CA ILE A 172 16.70 1.25 -0.87
C ILE A 172 17.18 2.22 -1.97
N ARG A 173 18.14 3.11 -1.67
CA ARG A 173 18.68 4.06 -2.65
C ARG A 173 19.33 3.34 -3.83
N GLY A 174 20.08 2.27 -3.54
CA GLY A 174 20.66 1.41 -4.57
C GLY A 174 19.59 0.77 -5.45
N LEU A 175 18.50 0.27 -4.87
CA LEU A 175 17.41 -0.35 -5.63
C LEU A 175 16.73 0.64 -6.58
N VAL A 176 16.47 1.87 -6.13
CA VAL A 176 15.90 2.95 -6.96
C VAL A 176 16.77 3.21 -8.19
N VAL A 177 18.08 3.42 -7.99
CA VAL A 177 19.03 3.66 -9.08
C VAL A 177 19.17 2.43 -9.99
N TYR A 178 19.20 1.23 -9.42
CA TYR A 178 19.32 -0.01 -10.18
C TYR A 178 18.14 -0.23 -11.13
N LEU A 179 16.93 0.19 -10.73
CA LEU A 179 15.72 0.15 -11.54
C LEU A 179 15.63 1.30 -12.57
N GLY A 180 16.60 2.21 -12.59
CA GLY A 180 16.63 3.36 -13.51
C GLY A 180 15.77 4.54 -13.06
N GLU A 181 15.32 4.55 -11.80
CA GLU A 181 14.50 5.60 -11.24
C GLU A 181 15.33 6.74 -10.65
N SER A 182 14.74 7.95 -10.60
CA SER A 182 15.38 9.13 -10.00
C SER A 182 15.20 9.16 -8.50
N LEU A 183 16.31 9.15 -7.76
CA LEU A 183 16.30 9.29 -6.29
C LEU A 183 15.58 10.57 -5.84
N HIS A 184 15.82 11.70 -6.49
CA HIS A 184 15.24 12.99 -6.11
C HIS A 184 13.72 13.06 -6.32
N HIS A 185 13.19 12.28 -7.27
CA HIS A 185 11.75 12.23 -7.51
C HIS A 185 11.03 11.31 -6.53
N LEU A 186 11.69 10.22 -6.12
CA LEU A 186 11.08 9.17 -5.33
C LEU A 186 11.27 9.35 -3.82
N LEU A 187 12.46 9.82 -3.42
CA LEU A 187 12.82 10.03 -2.03
C LEU A 187 12.90 11.54 -1.78
N LYS A 188 11.90 12.04 -1.05
CA LYS A 188 12.00 13.37 -0.45
C LYS A 188 12.83 13.22 0.82
N GLU A 189 14.03 13.80 0.83
CA GLU A 189 14.79 13.92 2.06
C GLU A 189 14.00 14.84 3.00
N TYR A 190 13.46 14.25 4.05
CA TYR A 190 13.00 15.02 5.19
C TYR A 190 14.22 15.17 6.09
N ASP A 191 14.65 16.41 6.32
CA ASP A 191 15.54 16.71 7.44
C ASP A 191 14.80 16.35 8.72
N VAL A 192 14.96 15.11 9.18
CA VAL A 192 14.28 14.64 10.39
C VAL A 192 15.05 15.21 11.59
N CYS A 193 14.77 16.47 11.93
CA CYS A 193 14.94 17.00 13.27
C CYS A 193 13.76 16.55 14.15
N PHE A 194 13.51 15.26 14.38
CA PHE A 194 12.69 14.83 15.52
C PHE A 194 13.14 13.45 16.02
N TRP A 195 13.95 13.50 17.09
CA TRP A 195 14.07 12.60 18.26
C TRP A 195 13.94 11.07 18.08
N TRP A 196 15.05 10.40 18.39
CA TRP A 196 15.05 9.22 19.28
C TRP A 196 15.52 9.68 20.66
#